data_AF-A0A816GW35-F1
#
_entry.id   AF-A0A816GW35-F1
#
_cell.length_a   1.000
_cell.length_b   1.000
_cell.length_c   1.000
_cell.angle_alpha   90.00
_cell.angle_beta   90.00
_cell.angle_gamma   90.00
#
_symmetry.space_group_name_H-M   'P 1'
#
loop_
_entity.id
_entity.type
_entity.pdbx_description
1 polymer ?
#
loop_
_entity_poly.entity_id
_entity_poly.type
_entity_poly.pdbx_seq_one_letter_code
_entity_poly.pdbx_strand_id
1 'polypeptide(L)' 'KLLLAEKYIPSKKIQCQTTLFRVQTGSEYSQTIGDDYGLSTVCQNPPQVLVIPGDHRTFLQGENVQVLADQINTVVL' A
#
# COMPACT_ATOMS: atom_id res chain seq x y z
N LYS A 1 -16.85 -10.72 5.62
CA LYS A 1 -15.70 -11.33 4.89
C LYS A 1 -16.10 -11.42 3.42
N LEU A 2 -15.26 -10.96 2.49
CA LEU A 2 -15.61 -10.91 1.06
C LEU A 2 -15.08 -12.17 0.35
N LEU A 3 -15.99 -13.02 -0.15
CA LEU A 3 -15.64 -14.31 -0.76
C LEU A 3 -14.67 -14.20 -1.94
N LEU A 4 -14.76 -13.12 -2.72
CA LEU A 4 -13.85 -12.87 -3.85
C LEU A 4 -12.43 -12.53 -3.37
N ALA A 5 -12.31 -11.71 -2.33
CA ALA A 5 -11.01 -11.32 -1.78
C ALA A 5 -10.27 -12.52 -1.18
N GLU A 6 -11.00 -13.48 -0.61
CA GLU A 6 -10.41 -14.71 -0.05
C GLU A 6 -9.87 -15.67 -1.11
N LYS A 7 -10.47 -15.67 -2.30
CA LYS A 7 -10.11 -16.58 -3.39
C LYS A 7 -9.14 -15.96 -4.39
N TYR A 8 -8.89 -14.65 -4.31
CA TYR A 8 -8.03 -13.97 -5.25
C TYR A 8 -6.57 -14.34 -5.01
N ILE A 9 -5.97 -14.97 -6.02
CA ILE A 9 -4.54 -15.31 -6.06
C ILE A 9 -4.04 -14.88 -7.43
N PRO A 10 -3.03 -13.98 -7.53
CA PRO A 10 -2.43 -13.62 -8.80
C PRO A 10 -1.91 -14.87 -9.52
N SER A 11 -2.28 -15.04 -10.80
CA SER A 11 -1.87 -16.20 -11.59
C SER A 11 -0.39 -16.19 -11.96
N LYS A 12 0.26 -15.03 -11.89
CA LYS A 12 1.70 -14.80 -12.07
C LYS A 12 2.15 -13.69 -11.15
N LYS A 13 3.46 -13.64 -10.88
CA LYS A 13 4.06 -12.52 -10.15
C LYS A 13 3.86 -11.20 -10.90
N ILE A 14 3.63 -10.12 -10.16
CA ILE A 14 3.54 -8.76 -10.71
C ILE A 14 4.94 -8.32 -11.12
N GLN A 15 5.13 -7.98 -12.39
CA GLN A 15 6.46 -7.68 -12.95
C GLN A 15 6.76 -6.17 -13.09
N CYS A 16 5.80 -5.30 -12.81
CA CYS A 16 6.00 -3.85 -12.88
C CYS A 16 6.60 -3.28 -11.58
N GLN A 17 7.09 -2.05 -11.66
CA GLN A 17 7.38 -1.24 -10.48
C GLN A 17 6.10 -1.11 -9.64
N THR A 18 6.19 -1.40 -8.35
CA THR A 18 5.07 -1.29 -7.41
C THR A 18 5.47 -0.37 -6.28
N THR A 19 4.63 0.64 -6.03
CA THR A 19 4.78 1.54 -4.87
C THR A 19 3.59 1.35 -3.95
N LEU A 20 3.88 1.10 -2.67
CA LEU A 20 2.90 1.05 -1.59
C LEU A 20 2.96 2.34 -0.78
N PHE A 21 1.86 3.09 -0.77
CA PHE A 21 1.66 4.19 0.17
C PHE A 21 1.03 3.63 1.45
N ARG A 22 1.86 3.40 2.47
CA ARG A 22 1.47 2.83 3.75
C ARG A 22 1.09 3.94 4.73
N VAL A 23 -0.03 3.81 5.43
CA VAL A 23 -0.40 4.78 6.48
C VAL A 23 0.45 4.60 7.73
N GLN A 24 0.81 5.71 8.38
CA GLN A 24 1.66 5.73 9.59
C GLN A 24 0.95 5.05 10.76
N THR A 25 -0.32 5.39 10.99
CA THR A 25 -1.14 4.77 12.02
C THR A 25 -1.84 3.55 11.41
N GLY A 26 -1.10 2.44 11.41
CA GLY A 26 -1.61 1.15 10.98
C GLY A 26 -2.70 0.61 11.91
N SER A 27 -3.60 -0.21 11.37
CA SER A 27 -4.48 -1.06 12.18
C SER A 27 -3.70 -2.22 12.82
N GLU A 28 -4.25 -2.86 13.85
CA GLU A 28 -3.70 -4.12 14.39
C GLU A 28 -3.50 -5.16 13.28
N TYR A 29 -4.43 -5.22 12.31
CA TYR A 29 -4.31 -6.10 11.16
C TYR A 29 -3.07 -5.79 10.31
N SER A 30 -2.78 -4.51 10.06
CA SER A 30 -1.60 -4.10 9.27
C SER A 30 -0.26 -4.52 9.91
N GLN A 31 -0.20 -4.67 11.24
CA GLN A 31 1.00 -5.14 11.93
C GLN A 31 1.26 -6.64 11.71
N THR A 32 0.21 -7.41 11.38
CA THR A 32 0.31 -8.88 11.19
C THR A 32 0.72 -9.30 9.78
N ILE A 33 0.67 -8.37 8.81
CA ILE A 33 0.93 -8.65 7.38
C ILE A 33 2.26 -8.06 6.88
N GLY A 34 3.09 -7.56 7.79
CA GLY A 34 4.41 -6.98 7.49
C GLY A 34 4.36 -5.56 6.91
N ASP A 35 5.52 -4.93 6.81
CA ASP A 35 5.67 -3.52 6.42
C ASP A 35 5.29 -3.22 4.96
N ASP A 36 5.21 -4.25 4.11
CA ASP A 36 4.87 -4.14 2.69
C ASP A 36 3.50 -4.75 2.33
N TYR A 37 2.69 -5.09 3.35
CA TYR A 37 1.39 -5.73 3.20
C TYR A 37 1.42 -7.06 2.43
N GLY A 38 2.54 -7.78 2.49
CA GLY A 38 2.74 -9.07 1.83
C GLY A 38 3.01 -8.95 0.33
N LEU A 39 3.20 -7.74 -0.20
CA LEU A 39 3.45 -7.51 -1.63
C LEU A 39 4.73 -8.21 -2.13
N SER A 40 5.76 -8.35 -1.30
CA SER A 40 6.98 -9.09 -1.66
C SER A 40 6.73 -10.56 -1.99
N THR A 41 5.61 -11.14 -1.55
CA THR A 41 5.25 -12.53 -1.89
C THR A 41 4.68 -12.66 -3.31
N VAL A 42 4.10 -11.58 -3.85
CA VAL A 42 3.39 -11.55 -5.14
C VAL A 42 4.08 -10.72 -6.21
N CYS A 43 4.99 -9.81 -5.84
CA CYS A 43 5.78 -9.02 -6.78
C CYS A 43 7.07 -9.77 -7.17
N GLN A 44 7.53 -9.56 -8.41
CA GLN A 44 8.81 -10.05 -8.90
C GLN A 44 9.97 -9.27 -8.30
N ASN A 45 9.80 -7.95 -8.19
CA ASN A 45 10.75 -7.04 -7.55
C ASN A 45 10.17 -6.54 -6.21
N PRO A 46 11.01 -6.26 -5.19
CA PRO A 46 10.53 -5.67 -3.94
C PRO A 46 9.78 -4.36 -4.19
N PRO A 47 8.62 -4.14 -3.54
CA PRO A 47 7.89 -2.88 -3.67
C PRO A 47 8.64 -1.74 -2.99
N GLN A 48 8.51 -0.52 -3.53
CA GLN A 48 8.88 0.69 -2.82
C GLN A 48 7.80 0.99 -1.79
N VAL A 49 8.15 1.15 -0.51
CA VAL A 49 7.20 1.49 0.55
C VAL A 49 7.42 2.93 0.99
N LEU A 50 6.38 3.76 0.89
CA LEU A 50 6.37 5.15 1.33
C LEU A 50 5.33 5.31 2.45
N VAL A 51 5.74 5.86 3.59
CA VAL A 51 4.84 6.05 4.73
C VAL A 51 4.19 7.43 4.65
N ILE A 52 2.87 7.49 4.75
CA ILE A 52 2.06 8.71 4.70
C ILE A 52 1.31 8.95 6.02
N PRO A 53 1.05 10.20 6.41
CA PRO A 53 0.34 10.52 7.65
C PRO A 53 -1.12 10.06 7.63
N GLY A 54 -1.68 9.86 8.82
CA GLY A 54 -3.06 9.41 9.03
C GLY A 54 -3.20 7.90 9.21
N ASP A 55 -4.42 7.43 9.04
CA ASP A 55 -4.84 6.02 9.11
C ASP A 55 -5.61 5.62 7.83
N HIS A 56 -6.10 4.37 7.76
CA HIS A 56 -6.83 3.84 6.61
C HIS A 56 -8.11 4.63 6.23
N ARG A 57 -8.61 5.52 7.10
CA ARG A 57 -9.77 6.37 6.86
C ARG A 57 -9.37 7.80 6.52
N THR A 58 -8.34 8.32 7.19
CA THR A 58 -7.99 9.75 7.18
C THR A 58 -6.90 10.14 6.20
N PHE A 59 -6.18 9.19 5.61
CA PHE A 59 -5.07 9.51 4.68
C PHE A 59 -5.54 10.19 3.37
N LEU A 60 -6.81 10.00 2.99
CA LEU A 60 -7.45 10.66 1.84
C LEU A 60 -8.32 11.86 2.25
N GLN A 61 -8.09 12.43 3.43
CA GLN A 61 -8.91 13.52 3.96
C GLN A 61 -8.06 14.68 4.47
N GLY A 62 -8.62 15.89 4.39
CA GLY A 62 -7.98 17.10 4.92
C GLY A 62 -6.58 17.33 4.36
N GLU A 63 -5.66 17.73 5.23
CA GLU A 63 -4.28 18.08 4.88
C GLU A 63 -3.46 16.87 4.39
N ASN A 64 -3.83 15.64 4.78
CA ASN A 64 -3.12 14.43 4.37
C ASN A 64 -3.21 14.17 2.86
N VAL A 65 -4.26 14.68 2.19
CA VAL A 65 -4.42 14.57 0.73
C VAL A 65 -3.28 15.27 0.02
N GLN A 66 -2.86 16.44 0.50
CA GLN A 66 -1.79 17.20 -0.13
C GLN A 66 -0.46 16.43 -0.02
N VAL A 67 -0.17 15.87 1.16
CA VAL A 67 1.04 15.05 1.37
C VAL A 67 1.05 13.85 0.43
N LEU A 68 -0.08 13.15 0.28
CA LEU A 68 -0.19 12.03 -0.65
C LEU A 68 0.02 12.48 -2.11
N ALA A 69 -0.59 13.60 -2.52
CA ALA A 69 -0.45 14.13 -3.87
C ALA A 69 1.01 14.47 -4.21
N ASP A 70 1.73 15.11 -3.29
CA ASP A 70 3.14 15.45 -3.45
C ASP A 70 4.03 14.19 -3.56
N GLN A 71 3.72 13.16 -2.78
CA GLN A 71 4.41 11.87 -2.87
C GLN A 71 4.14 11.15 -4.20
N ILE A 72 2.90 11.13 -4.67
CA ILE A 72 2.55 10.55 -5.99
C ILE A 72 3.30 11.30 -7.09
N ASN A 73 3.34 12.63 -7.02
CA ASN A 73 4.04 13.46 -8.00
C ASN A 73 5.54 13.14 -8.07
N THR A 74 6.16 12.73 -6.96
CA THR A 74 7.58 12.33 -6.90
C THR A 74 7.85 10.95 -7.50
N VAL A 75 6.83 10.07 -7.54
CA VAL A 75 6.97 8.68 -8.02
C VAL A 75 6.60 8.55 -9.50
N VAL A 76 5.67 9.36 -9.97
CA VAL A 76 5.11 9.27 -11.33
C VAL A 76 5.83 10.17 -12.34
N LEU A 77 6.44 11.26 -11.89
CA LEU A 77 7.25 12.18 -12.72
C LEU A 77 8.74 11.95 -12.51
#